data_AF-A0AA96V7H6-F1
#
_entry.id   AF-A0AA96V7H6-F1
#
_cell.length_a   1.000
_cell.length_b   1.000
_cell.length_c   1.000
_cell.angle_alpha   90.00
_cell.angle_beta   90.00
_cell.angle_gamma   90.00
#
_symmetry.space_group_name_H-M   'P 1'
#
loop_
_entity.id
_entity.type
_entity.pdbx_description
1 polymer ?
#
loop_
_entity_poly.entity_id
_entity_poly.type
_entity_poly.pdbx_seq_one_letter_code
_entity_poly.pdbx_strand_id
1 'polypeptide(L)'
;MSNKLMSVFCAFLIAISFSIPVLAEEKNGNDSITTVTFNEYDYYIHLSKQSDKSLESNGFSKLEIQEIRNFEDKFHEHVEYMNQSYSDEQLVGLGYTKEQIQLIRNFDGSTESSKAIAATMTLNIWLTNKSTSGSNRTATVNYNYSWSGETTVRLNDTFGAIVGNGYTVSQYHSTSIQYYDQNRMTWNTVSYSPQNAPSSLGNNGYVKFPVFIYNTGVAMKGNGSMNIYKNTIDIFSVPYGVSYGHQVYAGGYSISVGLNIGGVGSVGVSYTPSSSVNNYQETGVFT
;
A
#
# COMPACT_ATOMS: atom_id res chain seq x y z
N MET A 1 47.42 -1.81 23.91
CA MET A 1 46.19 -2.27 24.56
C MET A 1 45.82 -3.62 23.94
N SER A 2 45.73 -4.69 24.73
CA SER A 2 45.58 -6.07 24.22
C SER A 2 44.32 -6.21 23.35
N ASN A 3 44.41 -6.87 22.18
CA ASN A 3 43.28 -7.15 21.28
C ASN A 3 42.11 -7.86 22.00
N LYS A 4 42.37 -8.51 23.14
CA LYS A 4 41.34 -9.13 23.99
C LYS A 4 40.51 -8.11 24.78
N LEU A 5 41.10 -6.99 25.19
CA LEU A 5 40.40 -5.90 25.90
C LEU A 5 39.53 -5.06 24.94
N MET A 6 39.97 -4.87 23.70
CA MET A 6 39.17 -4.20 22.66
C MET A 6 37.95 -5.05 22.26
N SER A 7 38.12 -6.37 22.15
CA SER A 7 37.03 -7.29 21.78
C SER A 7 35.94 -7.37 22.86
N VAL A 8 36.31 -7.31 24.15
CA VAL A 8 35.35 -7.30 25.26
C VAL A 8 34.57 -5.97 25.30
N PHE A 9 35.22 -4.85 24.99
CA PHE A 9 34.56 -3.54 24.94
C PHE A 9 33.58 -3.43 23.75
N CYS A 10 33.92 -3.97 22.58
CA CYS A 10 33.01 -4.04 21.44
C CYS A 10 31.81 -4.98 21.68
N ALA A 11 32.01 -6.11 22.35
CA ALA A 11 30.92 -7.03 22.69
C ALA A 11 29.92 -6.41 23.70
N PHE A 12 30.41 -5.58 24.62
CA PHE A 12 29.56 -4.88 25.59
C PHE A 12 28.73 -3.76 24.96
N LEU A 13 29.24 -3.08 23.94
CA LEU A 13 28.50 -2.07 23.18
C LEU A 13 27.40 -2.68 22.31
N ILE A 14 27.60 -3.87 21.75
CA ILE A 14 26.59 -4.58 20.95
C ILE A 14 25.43 -5.10 21.84
N ALA A 15 25.72 -5.50 23.08
CA ALA A 15 24.70 -6.01 24.01
C ALA A 15 23.71 -4.94 24.50
N ILE A 16 24.10 -3.66 24.52
CA ILE A 16 23.24 -2.55 24.97
C ILE A 16 22.37 -2.00 23.82
N SER A 17 22.74 -2.24 22.56
CA SER A 17 21.99 -1.76 21.38
C SER A 17 20.77 -2.62 20.98
N PHE A 18 20.46 -3.71 21.68
CA PHE A 18 19.33 -4.61 21.32
C PHE A 18 18.17 -4.63 22.31
N SER A 19 18.17 -3.83 23.37
CA SER A 19 17.02 -3.73 24.26
C SER A 19 16.02 -2.69 23.78
N ILE A 20 15.31 -2.98 22.68
CA ILE A 20 14.03 -2.33 22.41
C ILE A 20 13.01 -3.05 23.32
N PRO A 21 12.29 -2.35 24.22
CA PRO A 21 11.20 -2.97 24.94
C PRO A 21 10.11 -3.39 23.94
N VAL A 22 9.96 -4.70 23.74
CA VAL A 22 8.74 -5.27 23.16
C VAL A 22 7.63 -5.07 24.20
N LEU A 23 6.81 -4.04 23.99
CA LEU A 23 5.54 -3.93 24.68
C LEU A 23 4.66 -5.08 24.18
N ALA A 24 4.47 -6.09 25.01
CA ALA A 24 3.43 -7.08 24.80
C ALA A 24 2.08 -6.37 25.02
N GLU A 25 1.39 -6.05 23.93
CA GLU A 25 0.02 -5.56 23.97
C GLU A 25 -0.89 -6.68 24.47
N GLU A 26 -1.56 -6.45 25.60
CA GLU A 26 -2.61 -7.36 26.09
C GLU A 26 -3.71 -7.46 25.04
N LYS A 27 -3.85 -8.64 24.43
CA LYS A 27 -4.96 -8.99 23.54
C LYS A 27 -6.27 -9.07 24.32
N ASN A 28 -6.94 -7.92 24.45
CA ASN A 28 -8.39 -7.92 24.47
C ASN A 28 -8.88 -8.24 23.06
N GLY A 29 -9.90 -9.10 22.94
CA GLY A 29 -10.39 -9.70 21.68
C GLY A 29 -11.02 -8.74 20.66
N ASN A 30 -10.33 -7.66 20.31
CA ASN A 30 -10.56 -6.87 19.11
C ASN A 30 -9.58 -7.37 18.03
N ASP A 31 -10.09 -7.64 16.83
CA ASP A 31 -9.25 -7.91 15.67
C ASP A 31 -8.26 -6.76 15.47
N SER A 32 -6.96 -7.03 15.61
CA SER A 32 -5.90 -6.02 15.54
C SER A 32 -5.89 -5.35 14.17
N ILE A 33 -6.12 -4.04 14.13
CA ILE A 33 -5.98 -3.23 12.92
C ILE A 33 -4.50 -2.98 12.70
N THR A 34 -4.00 -3.31 11.51
CA THR A 34 -2.66 -2.95 11.05
C THR A 34 -2.74 -1.75 10.15
N THR A 35 -1.92 -0.74 10.41
CA THR A 35 -1.88 0.51 9.64
C THR A 35 -0.51 0.67 8.97
N VAL A 36 -0.52 1.03 7.69
CA VAL A 36 0.68 1.48 6.96
C VAL A 36 0.44 2.86 6.38
N THR A 37 1.47 3.69 6.46
CA THR A 37 1.49 5.02 5.87
C THR A 37 2.73 5.18 5.00
N PHE A 38 2.58 5.89 3.88
CA PHE A 38 3.72 6.31 3.07
C PHE A 38 3.42 7.63 2.35
N ASN A 39 4.46 8.43 2.18
CA ASN A 39 4.41 9.64 1.36
C ASN A 39 4.69 9.28 -0.12
N GLU A 40 3.90 9.83 -1.05
CA GLU A 40 4.00 9.51 -2.47
C GLU A 40 5.37 9.88 -3.06
N TYR A 41 5.94 11.03 -2.67
CA TYR A 41 7.24 11.47 -3.16
C TYR A 41 8.37 10.56 -2.71
N ASP A 42 8.38 10.21 -1.41
CA ASP A 42 9.35 9.26 -0.85
C ASP A 42 9.26 7.88 -1.49
N TYR A 43 8.04 7.47 -1.86
CA TYR A 43 7.83 6.23 -2.58
C TYR A 43 8.48 6.27 -3.98
N TYR A 44 8.32 7.35 -4.74
CA TYR A 44 8.99 7.48 -6.04
C TYR A 44 10.51 7.62 -5.93
N ILE A 45 11.05 8.24 -4.87
CA ILE A 45 12.49 8.18 -4.56
C ILE A 45 12.97 6.74 -4.38
N HIS A 46 12.18 5.90 -3.69
CA HIS A 46 12.55 4.51 -3.48
C HIS A 46 12.59 3.74 -4.81
N LEU A 47 11.56 3.91 -5.65
CA LEU A 47 11.52 3.29 -6.98
C LEU A 47 12.63 3.81 -7.91
N SER A 48 12.94 5.11 -7.85
CA SER A 48 13.93 5.73 -8.71
C SER A 48 15.33 5.15 -8.50
N LYS A 49 15.61 4.63 -7.29
CA LYS A 49 16.87 3.96 -6.92
C LYS A 49 16.98 2.50 -7.40
N GLN A 50 15.87 1.86 -7.77
CA GLN A 50 15.91 0.49 -8.29
C GLN A 50 16.37 0.47 -9.75
N SER A 51 17.10 -0.56 -10.18
CA SER A 51 17.49 -0.70 -11.60
C SER A 51 16.27 -0.96 -12.50
N ASP A 52 16.34 -0.53 -13.77
CA ASP A 52 15.27 -0.80 -14.76
C ASP A 52 14.96 -2.30 -14.84
N LYS A 53 15.99 -3.16 -14.87
CA LYS A 53 15.81 -4.62 -14.86
C LYS A 53 15.05 -5.11 -13.63
N SER A 54 15.30 -4.51 -12.46
CA SER A 54 14.56 -4.82 -11.23
C SER A 54 13.11 -4.39 -11.36
N LEU A 55 12.85 -3.17 -11.85
CA LEU A 55 11.49 -2.66 -12.05
C LEU A 55 10.72 -3.49 -13.10
N GLU A 56 11.33 -3.83 -14.23
CA GLU A 56 10.75 -4.73 -15.24
C GLU A 56 10.44 -6.10 -14.65
N SER A 57 11.37 -6.64 -13.86
CA SER A 57 11.17 -7.89 -13.13
C SER A 57 10.07 -7.77 -12.08
N ASN A 58 9.75 -6.56 -11.62
CA ASN A 58 8.65 -6.22 -10.71
C ASN A 58 7.35 -5.84 -11.43
N GLY A 59 7.28 -6.06 -12.74
CA GLY A 59 6.05 -5.89 -13.52
C GLY A 59 5.79 -4.47 -14.02
N PHE A 60 6.72 -3.54 -13.77
CA PHE A 60 6.65 -2.20 -14.35
C PHE A 60 6.96 -2.25 -15.86
N SER A 61 6.12 -1.61 -16.64
CA SER A 61 6.32 -1.38 -18.06
C SER A 61 7.39 -0.32 -18.31
N LYS A 62 7.92 -0.28 -19.54
CA LYS A 62 8.90 0.74 -19.93
C LYS A 62 8.38 2.18 -19.77
N LEU A 63 7.08 2.38 -19.99
CA LEU A 63 6.44 3.68 -19.78
C LEU A 63 6.38 4.03 -18.28
N GLU A 64 6.01 3.09 -17.41
CA GLU A 64 6.02 3.33 -15.96
C GLU A 64 7.43 3.59 -15.44
N ILE A 65 8.43 2.87 -15.95
CA ILE A 65 9.82 3.12 -15.60
C ILE A 65 10.23 4.53 -16.04
N GLN A 66 9.84 4.98 -17.23
CA GLN A 66 10.10 6.34 -17.67
C GLN A 66 9.45 7.39 -16.75
N GLU A 67 8.19 7.20 -16.36
CA GLU A 67 7.51 8.07 -15.39
C GLU A 67 8.22 8.06 -14.02
N ILE A 68 8.67 6.90 -13.54
CA ILE A 68 9.46 6.78 -12.31
C ILE A 68 10.80 7.52 -12.41
N ARG A 69 11.45 7.54 -13.58
CA ARG A 69 12.70 8.28 -13.78
C ARG A 69 12.49 9.79 -13.84
N ASN A 70 11.30 10.22 -14.29
CA ASN A 70 10.94 11.63 -14.45
C ASN A 70 9.99 12.13 -13.35
N PHE A 71 9.93 11.45 -12.20
CA PHE A 71 8.92 11.74 -11.18
C PHE A 71 9.08 13.16 -10.60
N GLU A 72 10.30 13.66 -10.41
CA GLU A 72 10.53 14.99 -9.83
C GLU A 72 9.85 16.10 -10.64
N ASP A 73 9.99 16.06 -11.97
CA ASP A 73 9.32 16.99 -12.89
C ASP A 73 7.81 16.85 -12.80
N LYS A 74 7.29 15.63 -12.67
CA LYS A 74 5.84 15.37 -12.53
C LYS A 74 5.27 15.98 -11.24
N PHE A 75 5.99 15.85 -10.13
CA PHE A 75 5.61 16.49 -8.87
C PHE A 75 5.67 18.01 -8.97
N HIS A 76 6.73 18.56 -9.57
CA HIS A 76 6.85 20.00 -9.81
C HIS A 76 5.65 20.52 -10.62
N GLU A 77 5.41 19.94 -11.80
CA GLU A 77 4.31 20.29 -12.69
C GLU A 77 2.95 20.20 -11.97
N HIS A 78 2.77 19.18 -11.14
CA HIS A 78 1.54 19.00 -10.39
C HIS A 78 1.32 20.09 -9.34
N VAL A 79 2.36 20.47 -8.59
CA VAL A 79 2.26 21.56 -7.60
C VAL A 79 1.98 22.90 -8.27
N GLU A 80 2.66 23.21 -9.38
CA GLU A 80 2.39 24.41 -10.16
C GLU A 80 0.95 24.44 -10.68
N TYR A 81 0.47 23.32 -11.23
CA TYR A 81 -0.90 23.20 -11.68
C TYR A 81 -1.91 23.45 -10.56
N MET A 82 -1.70 22.86 -9.38
CA MET A 82 -2.55 23.10 -8.20
C MET A 82 -2.53 24.56 -7.77
N ASN A 83 -1.34 25.19 -7.78
CA ASN A 83 -1.20 26.59 -7.43
C ASN A 83 -2.00 27.51 -8.37
N GLN A 84 -2.01 27.20 -9.66
CA GLN A 84 -2.69 28.03 -10.67
C GLN A 84 -4.19 27.72 -10.80
N SER A 85 -4.60 26.47 -10.58
CA SER A 85 -5.90 25.97 -11.02
C SER A 85 -6.90 25.76 -9.89
N TYR A 86 -6.44 25.58 -8.65
CA TYR A 86 -7.33 25.30 -7.51
C TYR A 86 -7.37 26.47 -6.53
N SER A 87 -8.55 26.76 -6.00
CA SER A 87 -8.74 27.64 -4.84
C SER A 87 -8.31 26.94 -3.54
N ASP A 88 -8.09 27.71 -2.48
CA ASP A 88 -7.77 27.14 -1.16
C ASP A 88 -8.89 26.22 -0.66
N GLU A 89 -10.15 26.54 -0.95
CA GLU A 89 -11.30 25.72 -0.57
C GLU A 89 -11.27 24.35 -1.27
N GLN A 90 -10.90 24.34 -2.56
CA GLN A 90 -10.75 23.10 -3.33
C GLN A 90 -9.59 22.26 -2.81
N LEU A 91 -8.47 22.89 -2.44
CA LEU A 91 -7.32 22.21 -1.83
C LEU A 91 -7.66 21.60 -0.46
N VAL A 92 -8.42 22.32 0.37
CA VAL A 92 -8.94 21.78 1.64
C VAL A 92 -9.84 20.56 1.38
N GLY A 93 -10.69 20.64 0.35
CA GLY A 93 -11.54 19.52 -0.07
C GLY A 93 -10.76 18.28 -0.53
N LEU A 94 -9.61 18.49 -1.15
CA LEU A 94 -8.63 17.45 -1.52
C LEU A 94 -7.78 16.97 -0.33
N GLY A 95 -8.01 17.47 0.88
CA GLY A 95 -7.36 16.98 2.09
C GLY A 95 -6.04 17.65 2.45
N TYR A 96 -5.62 18.70 1.73
CA TYR A 96 -4.41 19.44 2.06
C TYR A 96 -4.56 20.26 3.34
N THR A 97 -3.52 20.26 4.19
CA THR A 97 -3.50 21.10 5.40
C THR A 97 -3.25 22.56 5.06
N LYS A 98 -3.48 23.47 6.02
CA LYS A 98 -3.20 24.91 5.84
C LYS A 98 -1.73 25.16 5.52
N GLU A 99 -0.83 24.43 6.17
CA GLU A 99 0.61 24.52 5.96
C GLU A 99 0.98 24.04 4.56
N GLN A 100 0.40 22.93 4.08
CA GLN A 100 0.61 22.46 2.72
C GLN A 100 0.06 23.45 1.68
N ILE A 101 -1.11 24.05 1.93
CA ILE A 101 -1.68 25.08 1.04
C ILE A 101 -0.75 26.28 0.97
N GLN A 102 -0.17 26.73 2.09
CA GLN A 102 0.81 27.81 2.08
C GLN A 102 2.06 27.46 1.25
N LEU A 103 2.53 26.21 1.34
CA LEU A 103 3.64 25.73 0.51
C LEU A 103 3.27 25.67 -0.98
N ILE A 104 2.04 25.27 -1.33
CA ILE A 104 1.55 25.30 -2.72
C ILE A 104 1.52 26.74 -3.26
N ARG A 105 1.01 27.70 -2.47
CA ARG A 105 0.92 29.11 -2.89
C ARG A 105 2.28 29.80 -3.05
N ASN A 106 3.23 29.41 -2.21
CA ASN A 106 4.59 29.95 -2.21
C ASN A 106 5.60 28.94 -2.77
N PHE A 107 5.16 28.08 -3.70
CA PHE A 107 5.99 27.01 -4.21
C PHE A 107 7.25 27.58 -4.85
N ASP A 108 8.41 27.12 -4.37
CA ASP A 108 9.73 27.60 -4.74
C ASP A 108 10.44 26.70 -5.77
N GLY A 109 9.76 25.65 -6.23
CA GLY A 109 10.30 24.66 -7.16
C GLY A 109 11.27 23.67 -6.52
N SER A 110 11.50 23.72 -5.20
CA SER A 110 12.43 22.81 -4.52
C SER A 110 11.87 21.40 -4.37
N THR A 111 12.79 20.44 -4.27
CA THR A 111 12.47 19.04 -3.93
C THR A 111 11.85 18.93 -2.54
N GLU A 112 12.35 19.70 -1.58
CA GLU A 112 11.85 19.74 -0.21
C GLU A 112 10.39 20.20 -0.15
N SER A 113 10.05 21.28 -0.88
CA SER A 113 8.66 21.74 -0.99
C SER A 113 7.77 20.70 -1.68
N SER A 114 8.25 20.10 -2.78
CA SER A 114 7.51 19.06 -3.50
C SER A 114 7.18 17.86 -2.59
N LYS A 115 8.17 17.39 -1.82
CA LYS A 115 8.00 16.31 -0.85
C LYS A 115 7.03 16.66 0.28
N ALA A 116 7.12 17.88 0.82
CA ALA A 116 6.25 18.34 1.91
C ALA A 116 4.78 18.48 1.46
N ILE A 117 4.56 18.84 0.20
CA ILE A 117 3.22 18.97 -0.40
C ILE A 117 2.65 17.60 -0.79
N ALA A 118 3.49 16.66 -1.20
CA ALA A 118 3.06 15.36 -1.70
C ALA A 118 2.07 14.62 -0.78
N ALA A 119 1.11 13.96 -1.42
CA ALA A 119 0.07 13.22 -0.71
C ALA A 119 0.65 12.06 0.11
N THR A 120 0.03 11.78 1.25
CA THR A 120 0.34 10.60 2.07
C THR A 120 -0.83 9.63 2.01
N MET A 121 -0.54 8.37 1.70
CA MET A 121 -1.52 7.30 1.76
C MET A 121 -1.48 6.66 3.14
N THR A 122 -2.66 6.39 3.69
CA THR A 122 -2.86 5.55 4.88
C THR A 122 -3.71 4.35 4.50
N LEU A 123 -3.24 3.14 4.79
CA LEU A 123 -3.94 1.88 4.58
C LEU A 123 -4.13 1.17 5.90
N ASN A 124 -5.37 0.84 6.23
CA ASN A 124 -5.73 0.04 7.39
C ASN A 124 -6.22 -1.33 6.93
N ILE A 125 -5.80 -2.38 7.62
CA ILE A 125 -6.14 -3.77 7.30
C ILE A 125 -6.50 -4.50 8.59
N TRP A 126 -7.54 -5.33 8.55
CA TRP A 126 -7.92 -6.20 9.66
C TRP A 126 -8.67 -7.43 9.16
N LEU A 127 -8.66 -8.50 9.95
CA LEU A 127 -9.47 -9.68 9.68
C LEU A 127 -10.82 -9.60 10.40
N THR A 128 -11.84 -10.21 9.81
CA THR A 128 -13.10 -10.55 10.49
C THR A 128 -13.55 -11.94 10.04
N ASN A 129 -14.66 -12.44 10.62
CA ASN A 129 -15.35 -13.65 10.18
C ASN A 129 -14.44 -14.90 10.07
N LYS A 130 -13.49 -15.03 11.00
CA LYS A 130 -12.59 -16.19 11.07
C LYS A 130 -13.42 -17.42 11.44
N SER A 131 -13.35 -18.47 10.61
CA SER A 131 -14.07 -19.72 10.85
C SER A 131 -13.23 -20.94 10.53
N THR A 132 -13.42 -21.97 11.35
CA THR A 132 -12.82 -23.30 11.19
C THR A 132 -13.92 -24.34 11.27
N SER A 133 -14.22 -25.02 10.17
CA SER A 133 -15.25 -26.05 10.12
C SER A 133 -14.74 -27.25 9.32
N GLY A 134 -14.55 -28.39 9.98
CA GLY A 134 -13.94 -29.57 9.36
C GLY A 134 -12.55 -29.27 8.78
N SER A 135 -12.35 -29.53 7.50
CA SER A 135 -11.14 -29.17 6.73
C SER A 135 -11.17 -27.76 6.14
N ASN A 136 -12.24 -26.98 6.38
CA ASN A 136 -12.39 -25.65 5.79
C ASN A 136 -11.92 -24.59 6.77
N ARG A 137 -11.14 -23.64 6.26
CA ARG A 137 -10.67 -22.45 6.97
C ARG A 137 -11.08 -21.23 6.17
N THR A 138 -11.73 -20.26 6.79
CA THR A 138 -12.14 -19.01 6.12
C THR A 138 -11.82 -17.79 6.98
N ALA A 139 -11.56 -16.66 6.32
CA ALA A 139 -11.54 -15.35 6.94
C ALA A 139 -11.97 -14.28 5.92
N THR A 140 -12.34 -13.11 6.41
CA THR A 140 -12.54 -11.92 5.59
C THR A 140 -11.39 -10.95 5.85
N VAL A 141 -10.63 -10.62 4.81
CA VAL A 141 -9.65 -9.54 4.84
C VAL A 141 -10.37 -8.25 4.53
N ASN A 142 -10.37 -7.30 5.45
CA ASN A 142 -10.96 -6.00 5.27
C ASN A 142 -9.85 -4.97 5.15
N TYR A 143 -10.11 -3.92 4.36
CA TYR A 143 -9.22 -2.79 4.26
C TYR A 143 -10.00 -1.50 4.08
N ASN A 144 -9.36 -0.40 4.49
CA ASN A 144 -9.71 0.93 4.05
C ASN A 144 -8.44 1.72 3.78
N TYR A 145 -8.53 2.69 2.90
CA TYR A 145 -7.43 3.61 2.62
C TYR A 145 -7.92 5.04 2.50
N SER A 146 -6.99 5.97 2.66
CA SER A 146 -7.20 7.39 2.39
C SER A 146 -5.91 8.08 1.97
N TRP A 147 -6.05 9.07 1.09
CA TRP A 147 -5.01 10.01 0.71
C TRP A 147 -5.20 11.36 1.43
N SER A 148 -4.09 11.95 1.88
CA SER A 148 -4.05 13.29 2.52
C SER A 148 -3.76 14.43 1.52
N GLY A 149 -4.16 14.25 0.27
CA GLY A 149 -3.83 15.13 -0.86
C GLY A 149 -4.18 14.44 -2.18
N GLU A 150 -4.14 15.20 -3.27
CA GLU A 150 -4.29 14.63 -4.61
C GLU A 150 -3.02 13.84 -4.98
N THR A 151 -3.18 12.62 -5.49
CA THR A 151 -2.04 11.85 -6.02
C THR A 151 -1.49 12.52 -7.28
N THR A 152 -0.17 12.69 -7.33
CA THR A 152 0.51 13.30 -8.48
C THR A 152 0.40 12.43 -9.72
N VAL A 153 0.56 11.11 -9.55
CA VAL A 153 0.58 10.17 -10.67
C VAL A 153 -0.81 9.55 -10.90
N ARG A 154 -1.51 10.02 -11.94
CA ARG A 154 -2.90 9.66 -12.26
C ARG A 154 -3.04 8.38 -13.09
N LEU A 155 -2.58 7.25 -12.54
CA LEU A 155 -2.69 5.92 -13.17
C LEU A 155 -3.96 5.17 -12.73
N ASN A 156 -4.08 3.88 -13.04
CA ASN A 156 -5.06 3.05 -12.34
C ASN A 156 -4.46 2.56 -11.03
N ASP A 157 -5.24 2.56 -9.98
CA ASP A 157 -4.87 1.97 -8.71
C ASP A 157 -5.39 0.54 -8.59
N THR A 158 -4.68 -0.26 -7.83
CA THR A 158 -5.02 -1.64 -7.55
C THR A 158 -4.88 -1.92 -6.06
N PHE A 159 -5.92 -2.50 -5.45
CA PHE A 159 -5.81 -3.21 -4.18
C PHE A 159 -5.69 -4.71 -4.45
N GLY A 160 -4.61 -5.35 -4.01
CA GLY A 160 -4.43 -6.79 -4.10
C GLY A 160 -4.58 -7.45 -2.73
N ALA A 161 -5.44 -8.47 -2.61
CA ALA A 161 -5.39 -9.43 -1.51
C ALA A 161 -4.52 -10.62 -1.92
N ILE A 162 -3.42 -10.80 -1.21
CA ILE A 162 -2.42 -11.84 -1.44
C ILE A 162 -2.67 -12.95 -0.42
N VAL A 163 -2.75 -14.19 -0.87
CA VAL A 163 -2.97 -15.35 -0.01
C VAL A 163 -1.84 -16.36 -0.15
N GLY A 164 -1.42 -16.95 0.96
CA GLY A 164 -0.36 -17.97 0.96
C GLY A 164 -0.77 -19.27 0.29
N ASN A 165 0.19 -20.18 0.12
CA ASN A 165 -0.01 -21.39 -0.67
C ASN A 165 -1.17 -22.28 -0.14
N GLY A 166 -2.05 -22.68 -1.06
CA GLY A 166 -3.26 -23.46 -0.80
C GLY A 166 -4.48 -22.66 -0.32
N TYR A 167 -4.37 -21.34 -0.14
CA TYR A 167 -5.53 -20.46 0.05
C TYR A 167 -6.00 -19.89 -1.30
N THR A 168 -7.29 -19.57 -1.38
CA THR A 168 -7.94 -18.95 -2.54
C THR A 168 -8.75 -17.76 -2.09
N VAL A 169 -8.69 -16.66 -2.84
CA VAL A 169 -9.60 -15.53 -2.67
C VAL A 169 -10.95 -15.84 -3.32
N SER A 170 -12.06 -15.65 -2.61
CA SER A 170 -13.42 -15.78 -3.14
C SER A 170 -14.11 -14.40 -3.25
N GLN A 171 -14.82 -14.21 -4.35
CA GLN A 171 -15.23 -12.89 -4.89
C GLN A 171 -16.51 -12.29 -4.26
N TYR A 172 -16.65 -12.29 -2.94
CA TYR A 172 -17.96 -12.00 -2.35
C TYR A 172 -18.25 -10.52 -2.01
N HIS A 173 -17.30 -9.59 -2.17
CA HIS A 173 -17.56 -8.20 -1.76
C HIS A 173 -16.95 -7.17 -2.71
N SER A 174 -17.73 -6.15 -3.07
CA SER A 174 -17.26 -5.00 -3.85
C SER A 174 -16.39 -4.07 -2.99
N THR A 175 -15.41 -3.42 -3.61
CA THR A 175 -14.72 -2.28 -3.02
C THR A 175 -15.44 -1.01 -3.41
N SER A 176 -15.73 -0.16 -2.43
CA SER A 176 -16.28 1.17 -2.66
C SER A 176 -15.14 2.19 -2.65
N ILE A 177 -15.04 2.96 -3.73
CA ILE A 177 -14.06 4.04 -3.90
C ILE A 177 -14.81 5.36 -3.89
N GLN A 178 -14.38 6.29 -3.04
CA GLN A 178 -14.91 7.64 -2.96
C GLN A 178 -13.99 8.60 -3.72
N TYR A 179 -14.55 9.20 -4.76
CA TYR A 179 -13.94 10.21 -5.60
C TYR A 179 -14.36 11.60 -5.16
N TYR A 180 -13.42 12.54 -5.11
CA TYR A 180 -13.70 13.95 -4.84
C TYR A 180 -13.61 14.75 -6.14
N ASP A 181 -14.73 15.33 -6.57
CA ASP A 181 -14.78 16.30 -7.65
C ASP A 181 -14.48 17.68 -7.07
N GLN A 182 -13.25 18.15 -7.28
CA GLN A 182 -12.78 19.44 -6.80
C GLN A 182 -13.49 20.63 -7.46
N ASN A 183 -14.03 20.48 -8.67
CA ASN A 183 -14.72 21.59 -9.34
C ASN A 183 -16.14 21.78 -8.79
N ARG A 184 -16.81 20.68 -8.46
CA ARG A 184 -18.16 20.69 -7.87
C ARG A 184 -18.13 20.66 -6.34
N MET A 185 -16.97 20.36 -5.76
CA MET A 185 -16.75 20.14 -4.34
C MET A 185 -17.64 19.03 -3.76
N THR A 186 -17.88 17.98 -4.54
CA THR A 186 -18.76 16.88 -4.18
C THR A 186 -18.03 15.53 -4.13
N TRP A 187 -18.60 14.62 -3.35
CA TRP A 187 -18.13 13.25 -3.24
C TRP A 187 -19.00 12.31 -4.07
N ASN A 188 -18.37 11.47 -4.87
CA ASN A 188 -19.02 10.41 -5.64
C ASN A 188 -18.49 9.05 -5.17
N THR A 189 -19.35 8.03 -5.08
CA THR A 189 -18.93 6.67 -4.72
C THR A 189 -19.14 5.73 -5.89
N VAL A 190 -18.11 4.98 -6.25
CA VAL A 190 -18.15 3.95 -7.31
C VAL A 190 -17.70 2.63 -6.72
N SER A 191 -18.42 1.55 -7.05
CA SER A 191 -18.11 0.20 -6.57
C SER A 191 -17.41 -0.62 -7.66
N TYR A 192 -16.32 -1.28 -7.29
CA TYR A 192 -15.53 -2.15 -8.14
C TYR A 192 -15.58 -3.58 -7.62
N SER A 193 -15.70 -4.55 -8.53
CA SER A 193 -15.72 -5.97 -8.17
C SER A 193 -14.31 -6.56 -8.15
N PRO A 194 -13.99 -7.44 -7.20
CA PRO A 194 -12.74 -8.19 -7.21
C PRO A 194 -12.62 -9.09 -8.44
N GLN A 195 -11.39 -9.24 -8.90
CA GLN A 195 -10.96 -10.09 -10.01
C GLN A 195 -9.94 -11.11 -9.51
N ASN A 196 -9.89 -12.28 -10.15
CA ASN A 196 -8.86 -13.27 -9.87
C ASN A 196 -7.57 -12.90 -10.60
N ALA A 197 -6.45 -13.01 -9.90
CA ALA A 197 -5.14 -12.99 -10.55
C ALA A 197 -4.97 -14.26 -11.43
N PRO A 198 -4.18 -14.20 -12.51
CA PRO A 198 -3.79 -15.38 -13.28
C PRO A 198 -3.28 -16.50 -12.37
N SER A 199 -3.65 -17.75 -12.67
CA SER A 199 -3.31 -18.93 -11.86
C SER A 199 -1.80 -19.15 -11.67
N SER A 200 -0.99 -18.63 -12.58
CA SER A 200 0.48 -18.60 -12.47
C SER A 200 1.00 -17.79 -11.28
N LEU A 201 0.15 -16.96 -10.67
CA LEU A 201 0.51 -16.04 -9.59
C LEU A 201 -0.04 -16.49 -8.23
N GLY A 202 -0.54 -17.72 -8.13
CA GLY A 202 -1.33 -18.18 -6.98
C GLY A 202 -2.78 -17.68 -7.07
N ASN A 203 -3.71 -18.32 -6.35
CA ASN A 203 -5.14 -18.01 -6.38
C ASN A 203 -5.47 -16.70 -5.62
N ASN A 204 -4.75 -15.62 -5.96
CA ASN A 204 -4.86 -14.27 -5.41
C ASN A 204 -6.05 -13.52 -6.02
N GLY A 205 -6.47 -12.46 -5.34
CA GLY A 205 -7.54 -11.58 -5.80
C GLY A 205 -7.08 -10.12 -5.77
N TYR A 206 -7.64 -9.30 -6.66
CA TYR A 206 -7.37 -7.87 -6.70
C TYR A 206 -8.60 -7.08 -7.13
N VAL A 207 -8.61 -5.80 -6.81
CA VAL A 207 -9.60 -4.83 -7.30
C VAL A 207 -8.83 -3.70 -7.94
N LYS A 208 -9.17 -3.40 -9.19
CA LYS A 208 -8.58 -2.30 -9.96
C LYS A 208 -9.60 -1.19 -10.13
N PHE A 209 -9.17 0.06 -9.95
CA PHE A 209 -9.99 1.25 -10.11
C PHE A 209 -9.13 2.41 -10.65
N PRO A 210 -9.67 3.29 -11.49
CA PRO A 210 -8.92 4.46 -11.97
C PRO A 210 -8.70 5.48 -10.82
N VAL A 211 -7.52 6.11 -10.74
CA VAL A 211 -7.27 7.23 -9.82
C VAL A 211 -8.18 8.42 -10.15
N PHE A 212 -8.41 8.67 -11.44
CA PHE A 212 -9.22 9.78 -11.90
C PHE A 212 -10.33 9.29 -12.82
N ILE A 213 -11.54 9.79 -12.59
CA ILE A 213 -12.68 9.59 -13.47
C ILE A 213 -13.18 10.96 -13.91
N TYR A 214 -13.23 11.16 -15.23
CA TYR A 214 -13.75 12.39 -15.82
C TYR A 214 -15.17 12.68 -15.30
N ASN A 215 -15.45 13.95 -14.94
CA ASN A 215 -16.70 14.40 -14.32
C ASN A 215 -17.06 13.79 -12.95
N THR A 216 -16.19 12.98 -12.34
CA THR A 216 -16.46 12.32 -11.06
C THR A 216 -15.43 12.69 -9.99
N GLY A 217 -14.17 12.90 -10.38
CA GLY A 217 -13.12 13.39 -9.48
C GLY A 217 -11.92 12.45 -9.34
N VAL A 218 -11.14 12.68 -8.29
CA VAL A 218 -9.93 11.91 -7.93
C VAL A 218 -10.24 10.96 -6.77
N ALA A 219 -9.73 9.73 -6.81
CA ALA A 219 -9.92 8.70 -5.80
C ALA A 219 -9.17 9.07 -4.51
N MET A 220 -9.90 9.47 -3.48
CA MET A 220 -9.30 9.97 -2.24
C MET A 220 -9.35 8.95 -1.10
N LYS A 221 -10.32 8.05 -1.10
CA LYS A 221 -10.48 7.03 -0.06
C LYS A 221 -11.34 5.88 -0.54
N GLY A 222 -11.27 4.76 0.14
CA GLY A 222 -12.14 3.64 -0.16
C GLY A 222 -12.03 2.53 0.86
N ASN A 223 -12.96 1.60 0.78
CA ASN A 223 -13.01 0.44 1.65
C ASN A 223 -13.49 -0.77 0.88
N GLY A 224 -12.99 -1.94 1.25
CA GLY A 224 -13.36 -3.18 0.62
C GLY A 224 -13.04 -4.36 1.52
N SER A 225 -13.48 -5.52 1.07
CA SER A 225 -13.10 -6.77 1.70
C SER A 225 -12.97 -7.88 0.67
N MET A 226 -12.17 -8.89 1.01
CA MET A 226 -12.01 -10.08 0.21
C MET A 226 -12.07 -11.30 1.12
N ASN A 227 -12.87 -12.29 0.74
CA ASN A 227 -12.95 -13.53 1.49
C ASN A 227 -11.80 -14.43 1.05
N ILE A 228 -11.21 -15.13 2.01
CA ILE A 228 -10.12 -16.07 1.76
C ILE A 228 -10.46 -17.41 2.39
N TYR A 229 -10.22 -18.48 1.65
CA TYR A 229 -10.56 -19.84 2.09
C TYR A 229 -9.50 -20.87 1.71
N LYS A 230 -9.44 -21.96 2.48
CA LYS A 230 -8.61 -23.14 2.22
C LYS A 230 -9.34 -24.40 2.65
N ASN A 231 -9.26 -25.45 1.83
CA ASN A 231 -9.92 -26.73 2.05
C ASN A 231 -8.87 -27.81 2.40
N THR A 232 -8.18 -27.67 3.54
CA THR A 232 -7.19 -28.65 4.03
C THR A 232 -7.25 -28.81 5.55
N ILE A 233 -6.92 -30.01 6.03
CA ILE A 233 -7.00 -30.40 7.46
C ILE A 233 -5.90 -29.71 8.29
N ASP A 234 -4.74 -29.43 7.68
CA ASP A 234 -3.59 -28.82 8.33
C ASP A 234 -3.53 -27.29 8.14
N ILE A 235 -3.11 -26.61 9.21
CA ILE A 235 -2.65 -25.20 9.36
C ILE A 235 -3.57 -24.29 10.19
N PHE A 236 -2.96 -23.62 11.18
CA PHE A 236 -3.56 -22.75 12.22
C PHE A 236 -3.34 -21.24 11.98
N SER A 237 -3.01 -20.82 10.75
CA SER A 237 -2.79 -19.41 10.42
C SER A 237 -3.27 -19.14 9.01
N VAL A 238 -3.97 -18.04 8.80
CA VAL A 238 -4.33 -17.58 7.46
C VAL A 238 -3.25 -16.60 7.01
N PRO A 239 -2.31 -16.96 6.12
CA PRO A 239 -1.34 -16.03 5.56
C PRO A 239 -2.07 -15.13 4.56
N TYR A 240 -2.21 -13.85 4.90
CA TYR A 240 -2.82 -12.85 4.03
C TYR A 240 -1.99 -11.58 3.97
N GLY A 241 -2.11 -10.85 2.87
CA GLY A 241 -1.59 -9.51 2.74
C GLY A 241 -2.55 -8.63 1.95
N VAL A 242 -2.54 -7.33 2.22
CA VAL A 242 -3.16 -6.35 1.32
C VAL A 242 -2.07 -5.43 0.82
N SER A 243 -2.19 -5.09 -0.44
CA SER A 243 -1.26 -4.18 -1.08
C SER A 243 -1.99 -3.19 -1.95
N TYR A 244 -1.40 -2.02 -2.12
CA TYR A 244 -1.85 -0.94 -2.97
C TYR A 244 -0.81 -0.71 -4.07
N GLY A 245 -1.24 -0.28 -5.26
CA GLY A 245 -0.36 0.42 -6.18
C GLY A 245 -0.89 0.82 -7.54
N HIS A 246 -0.08 1.61 -8.25
CA HIS A 246 -0.40 2.18 -9.55
C HIS A 246 -0.08 1.21 -10.70
N GLN A 247 -0.91 1.22 -11.75
CA GLN A 247 -0.84 0.34 -12.92
C GLN A 247 -1.32 1.05 -14.22
N VAL A 248 -0.59 0.86 -15.32
CA VAL A 248 -0.93 1.37 -16.66
C VAL A 248 -1.68 0.34 -17.54
N TYR A 249 -1.43 -0.98 -17.45
CA TYR A 249 -1.88 -1.93 -18.49
C TYR A 249 -2.51 -3.26 -18.03
N ALA A 250 -3.45 -3.82 -18.80
CA ALA A 250 -4.32 -4.96 -18.47
C ALA A 250 -3.67 -6.37 -18.40
N GLY A 251 -2.36 -6.47 -18.21
CA GLY A 251 -1.67 -7.78 -18.20
C GLY A 251 -0.43 -7.88 -17.31
N GLY A 252 -0.03 -6.80 -16.64
CA GLY A 252 1.05 -6.77 -15.64
C GLY A 252 0.58 -6.00 -14.42
N TYR A 253 1.02 -6.42 -13.23
CA TYR A 253 0.70 -5.76 -11.97
C TYR A 253 2.00 -5.23 -11.38
N SER A 254 2.06 -3.91 -11.17
CA SER A 254 3.08 -3.25 -10.34
C SER A 254 2.41 -2.90 -9.02
N ILE A 255 2.68 -3.70 -7.99
CA ILE A 255 2.18 -3.43 -6.64
C ILE A 255 3.21 -2.56 -5.93
N SER A 256 2.80 -1.38 -5.47
CA SER A 256 3.71 -0.38 -4.93
C SER A 256 3.96 -0.53 -3.43
N VAL A 257 2.94 -0.91 -2.67
CA VAL A 257 3.01 -0.94 -1.20
C VAL A 257 2.18 -2.11 -0.68
N GLY A 258 2.83 -3.19 -0.27
CA GLY A 258 2.20 -4.36 0.35
C GLY A 258 2.50 -4.52 1.83
N LEU A 259 1.48 -4.97 2.58
CA LEU A 259 1.59 -5.53 3.92
C LEU A 259 1.33 -7.04 3.84
N ASN A 260 2.23 -7.85 4.40
CA ASN A 260 1.97 -9.26 4.69
C ASN A 260 1.71 -9.39 6.20
N ILE A 261 0.54 -9.88 6.58
CA ILE A 261 0.16 -10.09 7.98
C ILE A 261 0.06 -11.60 8.22
N GLY A 262 1.23 -12.16 8.50
CA GLY A 262 1.43 -13.55 8.90
C GLY A 262 2.77 -13.68 9.63
N GLY A 263 2.84 -13.21 10.87
CA GLY A 263 4.08 -13.14 11.65
C GLY A 263 4.82 -11.81 11.45
N VAL A 264 4.85 -11.00 12.49
CA VAL A 264 5.44 -9.65 12.64
C VAL A 264 6.62 -9.30 11.70
N GLY A 265 6.43 -8.29 10.86
CA GLY A 265 7.48 -7.59 10.11
C GLY A 265 6.90 -6.63 9.07
N SER A 266 6.84 -5.34 9.38
CA SER A 266 6.48 -4.32 8.38
C SER A 266 7.66 -4.08 7.45
N VAL A 267 7.49 -4.41 6.17
CA VAL A 267 8.42 -4.06 5.10
C VAL A 267 7.58 -3.41 4.01
N GLY A 268 8.02 -2.29 3.44
CA GLY A 268 7.46 -1.79 2.19
C GLY A 268 7.70 -2.84 1.11
N VAL A 269 6.68 -3.63 0.78
CA VAL A 269 6.81 -4.73 -0.18
C VAL A 269 6.43 -4.24 -1.57
N SER A 270 7.39 -4.26 -2.50
CA SER A 270 7.11 -4.34 -3.94
C SER A 270 6.81 -5.80 -4.27
N TYR A 271 5.56 -6.11 -4.63
CA TYR A 271 5.19 -7.47 -5.05
C TYR A 271 5.18 -7.56 -6.56
N THR A 272 5.88 -8.57 -7.09
CA THR A 272 5.66 -9.00 -8.46
C THR A 272 4.66 -10.16 -8.49
N PRO A 273 3.64 -10.10 -9.36
CA PRO A 273 2.91 -11.26 -9.87
C PRO A 273 3.71 -12.56 -10.00
N SER A 274 4.96 -12.51 -10.45
CA SER A 274 5.80 -13.69 -10.69
C SER A 274 6.34 -14.37 -9.43
N SER A 275 6.27 -13.73 -8.26
CA SER A 275 6.71 -14.30 -7.00
C SER A 275 5.58 -15.04 -6.29
N SER A 276 5.54 -16.36 -6.40
CA SER A 276 4.68 -17.17 -5.53
C SER A 276 5.03 -16.93 -4.05
N VAL A 277 4.02 -16.88 -3.16
CA VAL A 277 4.20 -16.70 -1.70
C VAL A 277 5.05 -17.80 -1.05
N ASN A 278 5.45 -18.84 -1.80
CA ASN A 278 6.33 -19.92 -1.35
C ASN A 278 7.72 -19.46 -0.86
N ASN A 279 8.15 -18.23 -1.20
CA ASN A 279 9.40 -17.65 -0.70
C ASN A 279 9.24 -16.88 0.63
N TYR A 280 8.02 -16.76 1.16
CA TYR A 280 7.72 -16.09 2.43
C TYR A 280 7.35 -17.14 3.48
N GLN A 281 8.37 -17.84 3.97
CA GLN A 281 8.23 -18.56 5.24
C GLN A 281 8.60 -17.60 6.35
N GLU A 282 7.65 -17.28 7.23
CA GLU A 282 7.81 -17.55 8.67
C GLU A 282 6.51 -17.34 9.44
N THR A 283 6.47 -18.04 10.57
CA THR A 283 5.31 -18.49 11.34
C THR A 283 4.75 -17.42 12.27
N GLY A 284 3.44 -17.18 12.21
CA GLY A 284 2.70 -16.36 13.19
C GLY A 284 1.41 -17.06 13.63
N VAL A 285 1.36 -17.48 14.89
CA VAL A 285 0.22 -18.16 15.52
C VAL A 285 -0.74 -17.11 16.08
N PHE A 286 -1.99 -17.10 15.62
CA PHE A 286 -3.10 -16.52 16.38
C PHE A 286 -3.76 -17.67 17.16
N THR A 287 -3.49 -17.72 18.47
CA THR A 287 -4.25 -18.51 19.44
C THR A 287 -5.66 -17.96 19.59
#